data_AF-A0A4Q1KQ20-F1
#
_entry.id   AF-A0A4Q1KQ20-F1
#
_cell.length_a   1.000
_cell.length_b   1.000
_cell.length_c   1.000
_cell.angle_alpha   90.00
_cell.angle_beta   90.00
_cell.angle_gamma   90.00
#
_symmetry.space_group_name_H-M   'P 1'
#
loop_
_entity.id
_entity.type
_entity.pdbx_description
1 polymer ?
#
loop_
_entity_poly.entity_id
_entity_poly.type
_entity_poly.pdbx_seq_one_letter_code
_entity_poly.pdbx_strand_id
1 'polypeptide(L)'
;MSADLSPAHDVLPFGRAPRPDTGPALADRLREVMTRNLGDHATGLDRARIDAATVPDSPDVQSLDVDVTGLVVRAMGAADAPDPAENVEHVTGREPAVARTIRAQGHPVTLAGVAVDLDAEIRDLRFTWVEGTDGSLSIEESGQSTEHPVSGHLRAAASRDALVSTVRELATQALADQGFTLTALDVDIASRGPRAASIVASAKIRKGFLSASAQINATASIDQAMVLTLSDVGASSRNPVVAALLLAVRGKLEEVDGKRIDLASSLPPGVTLSDVRLDVGEQLVLSVRVG
;
A
#
# COMPACT_ATOMS: atom_id res chain seq x y z
N MET A 1 -16.22 -6.23 -36.27
CA MET A 1 -16.23 -5.73 -34.89
C MET A 1 -15.90 -4.26 -34.98
N SER A 2 -16.81 -3.38 -34.58
CA SER A 2 -16.52 -1.94 -34.53
C SER A 2 -15.55 -1.70 -33.38
N ALA A 3 -14.44 -1.00 -33.63
CA ALA A 3 -13.54 -0.58 -32.57
C ALA A 3 -14.32 0.35 -31.62
N ASP A 4 -14.29 0.06 -30.32
CA ASP A 4 -14.85 0.96 -29.31
C ASP A 4 -13.93 2.18 -29.18
N LEU A 5 -14.42 3.32 -29.63
CA LEU A 5 -13.73 4.61 -29.61
C LEU A 5 -14.36 5.60 -28.63
N SER A 6 -15.14 5.09 -27.67
CA SER A 6 -15.70 5.91 -26.60
C SER A 6 -14.57 6.52 -25.75
N PRO A 7 -14.79 7.66 -25.07
CA PRO A 7 -13.83 8.19 -24.10
C PRO A 7 -13.39 7.11 -23.10
N ALA A 8 -12.11 7.13 -22.72
CA ALA A 8 -11.59 6.27 -21.66
C ALA A 8 -11.43 7.10 -20.39
N HIS A 9 -11.99 6.63 -19.29
CA HIS A 9 -11.91 7.28 -17.99
C HIS A 9 -11.06 6.44 -17.03
N ASP A 10 -10.40 7.10 -16.09
CA ASP A 10 -9.56 6.47 -15.07
C ASP A 10 -8.44 5.58 -15.66
N VAL A 11 -7.77 6.05 -16.72
CA VAL A 11 -6.67 5.30 -17.37
C VAL A 11 -5.30 5.69 -16.83
N LEU A 12 -4.38 4.74 -16.74
CA LEU A 12 -2.99 4.98 -16.32
C LEU A 12 -2.14 5.45 -17.52
N PRO A 13 -1.59 6.68 -17.52
CA PRO A 13 -0.75 7.17 -18.61
C PRO A 13 0.55 6.37 -18.73
N PHE A 14 0.79 5.79 -19.90
CA PHE A 14 1.91 4.87 -20.17
C PHE A 14 2.84 5.37 -21.31
N GLY A 15 2.84 6.69 -21.54
CA GLY A 15 3.73 7.36 -22.49
C GLY A 15 3.05 7.65 -23.83
N ARG A 16 3.76 7.43 -24.94
CA ARG A 16 3.28 7.72 -26.29
C ARG A 16 3.13 6.48 -27.15
N ALA A 17 2.17 6.49 -28.07
CA ALA A 17 2.06 5.47 -29.11
C ALA A 17 3.30 5.50 -30.04
N PRO A 18 3.71 4.36 -30.64
CA PRO A 18 3.11 3.03 -30.48
C PRO A 18 3.44 2.40 -29.12
N ARG A 19 2.73 1.34 -28.72
CA ARG A 19 3.06 0.54 -27.53
C ARG A 19 4.45 -0.08 -27.60
N PRO A 20 5.13 -0.32 -26.45
CA PRO A 20 6.43 -0.97 -26.46
C PRO A 20 6.29 -2.42 -26.96
N ASP A 21 7.08 -2.77 -27.97
CA ASP A 21 7.12 -4.10 -28.59
C ASP A 21 8.28 -4.97 -28.07
N THR A 22 9.20 -4.38 -27.31
CA THR A 22 10.35 -5.05 -26.70
C THR A 22 10.34 -4.91 -25.18
N GLY A 23 10.90 -5.92 -24.50
CA GLY A 23 11.11 -5.91 -23.06
C GLY A 23 11.80 -4.65 -22.53
N PRO A 24 12.97 -4.25 -23.07
CA PRO A 24 13.64 -3.03 -22.64
C PRO A 24 12.78 -1.76 -22.78
N ALA A 25 12.06 -1.60 -23.89
CA ALA A 25 11.19 -0.44 -24.09
C ALA A 25 10.01 -0.42 -23.09
N LEU A 26 9.46 -1.59 -22.75
CA LEU A 26 8.42 -1.72 -21.74
C LEU A 26 8.95 -1.40 -20.34
N ALA A 27 10.14 -1.88 -20.01
CA ALA A 27 10.80 -1.61 -18.73
C ALA A 27 11.10 -0.12 -18.54
N ASP A 28 11.57 0.56 -19.59
CA ASP A 28 11.84 2.00 -19.55
C ASP A 28 10.56 2.81 -19.33
N ARG A 29 9.47 2.47 -20.02
CA ARG A 29 8.17 3.12 -19.81
C ARG A 29 7.63 2.90 -18.40
N LEU A 30 7.74 1.68 -17.88
CA LEU A 30 7.32 1.41 -16.51
C LEU A 30 8.14 2.24 -15.51
N ARG A 31 9.45 2.40 -15.72
CA ARG A 31 10.29 3.26 -14.87
C ARG A 31 9.83 4.71 -14.90
N GLU A 32 9.47 5.24 -16.07
CA GLU A 32 8.91 6.59 -16.21
C GLU A 32 7.57 6.73 -15.46
N VAL A 33 6.69 5.74 -15.59
CA VAL A 33 5.40 5.69 -14.88
C VAL A 33 5.61 5.67 -13.37
N MET A 34 6.50 4.81 -12.87
CA MET A 34 6.84 4.77 -11.45
C MET A 34 7.42 6.10 -10.97
N THR A 35 8.29 6.73 -11.76
CA THR A 35 8.93 8.02 -11.41
C THR A 35 7.89 9.14 -11.36
N ARG A 36 6.97 9.18 -12.33
CA ARG A 36 5.89 10.16 -12.38
C ARG A 36 4.95 10.04 -11.18
N ASN A 37 4.54 8.81 -10.84
CA ASN A 37 3.52 8.57 -9.82
C ASN A 37 4.08 8.61 -8.39
N LEU A 38 5.33 8.20 -8.20
CA LEU A 38 5.96 8.27 -6.88
C LEU A 38 6.62 9.63 -6.62
N GLY A 39 7.07 10.32 -7.67
CA GLY A 39 7.65 11.67 -7.61
C GLY A 39 8.67 11.83 -6.49
N ASP A 40 8.54 12.93 -5.74
CA ASP A 40 9.42 13.28 -4.62
C ASP A 40 9.15 12.46 -3.33
N HIS A 41 8.12 11.61 -3.36
CA HIS A 41 7.76 10.73 -2.23
C HIS A 41 8.57 9.44 -2.21
N ALA A 42 9.26 9.11 -3.30
CA ALA A 42 10.18 7.97 -3.35
C ALA A 42 11.63 8.39 -3.58
N THR A 43 12.55 7.65 -2.96
CA THR A 43 13.99 7.74 -3.25
C THR A 43 14.55 6.35 -3.51
N GLY A 44 15.55 6.24 -4.39
CA GLY A 44 16.15 4.96 -4.77
C GLY A 44 15.47 4.23 -5.92
N LEU A 45 14.45 4.82 -6.56
CA LEU A 45 13.78 4.24 -7.72
C LEU A 45 14.71 4.07 -8.94
N ASP A 46 15.73 4.92 -9.05
CA ASP A 46 16.82 4.85 -10.03
C ASP A 46 17.60 3.53 -9.95
N ARG A 47 17.58 2.86 -8.78
CA ARG A 47 18.23 1.57 -8.54
C ARG A 47 17.30 0.38 -8.76
N ALA A 48 16.02 0.61 -9.04
CA ALA A 48 15.06 -0.45 -9.29
C ALA A 48 15.39 -1.20 -10.59
N ARG A 49 15.46 -2.53 -10.50
CA ARG A 49 15.63 -3.39 -11.67
C ARG A 49 14.26 -3.76 -12.21
N ILE A 50 14.07 -3.55 -13.51
CA ILE A 50 12.85 -3.90 -14.21
C ILE A 50 13.26 -4.76 -15.39
N ASP A 51 12.91 -6.04 -15.34
CA ASP A 51 13.11 -6.99 -16.41
C ASP A 51 11.73 -7.32 -17.00
N ALA A 52 11.58 -7.16 -18.31
CA ALA A 52 10.30 -7.41 -18.97
C ALA A 52 10.48 -8.27 -20.21
N ALA A 53 9.48 -9.08 -20.51
CA ALA A 53 9.41 -9.87 -21.73
C ALA A 53 8.06 -9.61 -22.43
N THR A 54 8.13 -9.33 -23.72
CA THR A 54 6.98 -9.17 -24.61
C THR A 54 6.89 -10.37 -25.55
N VAL A 55 5.71 -10.57 -26.13
CA VAL A 55 5.53 -11.53 -27.23
C VAL A 55 5.55 -10.75 -28.55
N PRO A 56 6.43 -11.09 -29.52
CA PRO A 56 6.43 -10.45 -30.82
C PRO A 56 5.04 -10.49 -31.47
N ASP A 57 4.64 -9.37 -32.07
CA ASP A 57 3.35 -9.20 -32.76
C ASP A 57 2.10 -9.45 -31.88
N SER A 58 2.23 -9.37 -30.56
CA SER A 58 1.13 -9.57 -29.61
C SER A 58 1.01 -8.39 -28.63
N PRO A 59 -0.21 -8.01 -28.21
CA PRO A 59 -0.43 -7.00 -27.17
C PRO A 59 -0.04 -7.46 -25.76
N ASP A 60 0.16 -8.75 -25.58
CA ASP A 60 0.40 -9.37 -24.28
C ASP A 60 1.81 -9.08 -23.74
N VAL A 61 1.87 -8.97 -22.42
CA VAL A 61 3.13 -8.92 -21.66
C VAL A 61 3.39 -10.31 -21.09
N GLN A 62 4.48 -10.95 -21.53
CA GLN A 62 4.80 -12.32 -21.13
C GLN A 62 5.29 -12.39 -19.68
N SER A 63 6.14 -11.45 -19.27
CA SER A 63 6.54 -11.33 -17.87
C SER A 63 6.99 -9.90 -17.56
N LEU A 64 6.80 -9.52 -16.30
CA LEU A 64 7.32 -8.28 -15.72
C LEU A 64 7.86 -8.60 -14.33
N ASP A 65 9.17 -8.49 -14.15
CA ASP A 65 9.86 -8.71 -12.89
C ASP A 65 10.44 -7.37 -12.39
N VAL A 66 9.96 -6.93 -11.22
CA VAL A 66 10.33 -5.64 -10.63
C VAL A 66 11.02 -5.88 -9.29
N ASP A 67 12.29 -5.49 -9.20
CA ASP A 67 13.05 -5.47 -7.94
C ASP A 67 13.18 -4.03 -7.45
N VAL A 68 12.46 -3.73 -6.36
CA VAL A 68 12.45 -2.43 -5.69
C VAL A 68 13.30 -2.42 -4.41
N THR A 69 14.26 -3.34 -4.28
CA THR A 69 15.16 -3.39 -3.12
C THR A 69 15.85 -2.05 -2.87
N GLY A 70 15.78 -1.55 -1.64
CA GLY A 70 16.36 -0.28 -1.24
C GLY A 70 15.53 0.95 -1.64
N LEU A 71 14.34 0.77 -2.22
CA LEU A 71 13.37 1.84 -2.42
C LEU A 71 12.88 2.36 -1.06
N VAL A 72 12.80 3.68 -0.92
CA VAL A 72 12.25 4.34 0.27
C VAL A 72 11.05 5.17 -0.17
N VAL A 73 9.86 4.81 0.31
CA VAL A 73 8.60 5.51 0.08
C VAL A 73 8.17 6.19 1.38
N ARG A 74 8.04 7.52 1.34
CA ARG A 74 7.56 8.31 2.47
C ARG A 74 6.05 8.18 2.59
N ALA A 75 5.52 8.32 3.81
CA ALA A 75 4.07 8.37 4.00
C ALA A 75 3.49 9.57 3.24
N MET A 76 2.52 9.33 2.36
CA MET A 76 1.67 10.36 1.78
C MET A 76 0.38 10.45 2.59
N GLY A 77 -0.12 11.66 2.83
CA GLY A 77 -1.51 11.83 3.22
C GLY A 77 -2.41 11.36 2.07
N ALA A 78 -3.60 10.82 2.37
CA ALA A 78 -4.56 10.42 1.34
C ALA A 78 -4.96 11.58 0.40
N ALA A 79 -4.81 12.83 0.86
CA ALA A 79 -5.03 14.04 0.06
C ALA A 79 -3.82 14.47 -0.78
N ASP A 80 -2.62 13.95 -0.47
CA ASP A 80 -1.36 14.29 -1.14
C ASP A 80 -0.96 13.23 -2.18
N ALA A 81 -1.64 12.08 -2.20
CA ALA A 81 -1.43 11.07 -3.21
C ALA A 81 -1.96 11.61 -4.55
N PRO A 82 -1.10 11.77 -5.59
CA PRO A 82 -1.58 12.13 -6.91
C PRO A 82 -2.52 11.03 -7.40
N ASP A 83 -3.66 11.41 -7.95
CA ASP A 83 -4.49 10.47 -8.72
C ASP A 83 -3.70 10.13 -9.99
N PRO A 84 -3.21 8.88 -10.14
CA PRO A 84 -2.41 8.51 -11.30
C PRO A 84 -3.27 8.42 -12.57
N ALA A 85 -4.59 8.47 -12.43
CA ALA A 85 -5.52 8.24 -13.50
C ALA A 85 -5.84 9.52 -14.28
N GLU A 86 -5.91 9.41 -15.61
CA GLU A 86 -6.26 10.48 -16.52
C GLU A 86 -7.47 10.08 -17.38
N ASN A 87 -8.09 11.07 -18.03
CA ASN A 87 -9.16 10.86 -19.00
C ASN A 87 -8.62 11.04 -20.42
N VAL A 88 -8.96 10.12 -21.32
CA VAL A 88 -8.67 10.21 -22.76
C VAL A 88 -9.99 10.41 -23.51
N GLU A 89 -10.28 11.67 -23.84
CA GLU A 89 -11.55 12.07 -24.48
C GLU A 89 -11.69 11.56 -25.92
N HIS A 90 -10.57 11.44 -26.64
CA HIS A 90 -10.57 11.10 -28.06
C HIS A 90 -9.68 9.88 -28.30
N VAL A 91 -10.30 8.70 -28.31
CA VAL A 91 -9.62 7.42 -28.52
C VAL A 91 -9.55 7.10 -30.02
N THR A 92 -8.39 6.60 -30.46
CA THR A 92 -8.13 6.14 -31.83
C THR A 92 -7.92 4.62 -31.92
N GLY A 93 -7.50 4.00 -30.83
CA GLY A 93 -7.26 2.57 -30.76
C GLY A 93 -7.51 2.03 -29.35
N ARG A 94 -8.09 0.83 -29.31
CA ARG A 94 -8.14 -0.02 -28.11
C ARG A 94 -7.65 -1.40 -28.48
N GLU A 95 -6.70 -1.92 -27.73
CA GLU A 95 -6.17 -3.27 -27.92
C GLU A 95 -6.13 -4.02 -26.57
N PRO A 96 -7.03 -5.00 -26.36
CA PRO A 96 -7.00 -5.83 -25.17
C PRO A 96 -5.70 -6.64 -25.07
N ALA A 97 -5.21 -6.79 -23.84
CA ALA A 97 -3.94 -7.43 -23.53
C ALA A 97 -4.02 -8.21 -22.22
N VAL A 98 -3.07 -9.14 -22.04
CA VAL A 98 -2.87 -9.87 -20.78
C VAL A 98 -1.42 -9.76 -20.34
N ALA A 99 -1.21 -9.33 -19.10
CA ALA A 99 0.07 -9.51 -18.40
C ALA A 99 0.06 -10.88 -17.71
N ARG A 100 0.78 -11.84 -18.31
CA ARG A 100 0.76 -13.24 -17.89
C ARG A 100 1.35 -13.46 -16.51
N THR A 101 2.42 -12.76 -16.19
CA THR A 101 3.06 -12.82 -14.87
C THR A 101 3.68 -11.49 -14.54
N ILE A 102 3.28 -10.92 -13.40
CA ILE A 102 3.88 -9.73 -12.80
C ILE A 102 4.43 -10.15 -11.45
N ARG A 103 5.71 -9.90 -11.23
CA ARG A 103 6.39 -10.12 -9.95
C ARG A 103 6.98 -8.82 -9.46
N ALA A 104 6.79 -8.54 -8.18
CA ALA A 104 7.42 -7.43 -7.50
C ALA A 104 8.05 -7.93 -6.20
N GLN A 105 9.31 -7.62 -5.98
CA GLN A 105 10.04 -7.99 -4.77
C GLN A 105 10.86 -6.81 -4.24
N GLY A 106 11.14 -6.81 -2.93
CA GLY A 106 12.08 -5.85 -2.36
C GLY A 106 12.54 -6.22 -0.96
N HIS A 107 13.85 -6.19 -0.74
CA HIS A 107 14.50 -6.73 0.46
C HIS A 107 15.63 -5.83 1.02
N PRO A 108 15.33 -4.87 1.91
CA PRO A 108 14.01 -4.36 2.24
C PRO A 108 13.59 -3.20 1.33
N VAL A 109 12.30 -2.90 1.32
CA VAL A 109 11.72 -1.61 0.95
C VAL A 109 11.45 -0.84 2.23
N THR A 110 11.71 0.47 2.28
CA THR A 110 11.34 1.30 3.43
C THR A 110 10.02 2.00 3.15
N LEU A 111 8.95 1.64 3.87
CA LEU A 111 7.63 2.23 3.73
C LEU A 111 7.31 3.04 5.00
N ALA A 112 7.10 4.35 4.87
CA ALA A 112 6.81 5.25 5.98
C ALA A 112 7.81 5.11 7.16
N GLY A 113 9.09 4.86 6.86
CA GLY A 113 10.16 4.67 7.85
C GLY A 113 10.30 3.24 8.40
N VAL A 114 9.48 2.29 7.94
CA VAL A 114 9.54 0.87 8.34
C VAL A 114 10.21 0.06 7.24
N ALA A 115 11.23 -0.73 7.57
CA ALA A 115 11.79 -1.71 6.65
C ALA A 115 10.85 -2.91 6.50
N VAL A 116 10.40 -3.15 5.27
CA VAL A 116 9.45 -4.19 4.88
C VAL A 116 10.07 -5.06 3.79
N ASP A 117 10.10 -6.37 4.00
CA ASP A 117 10.32 -7.35 2.95
C ASP A 117 9.01 -7.55 2.19
N LEU A 118 9.04 -7.28 0.89
CA LEU A 118 7.89 -7.41 0.00
C LEU A 118 8.14 -8.50 -1.03
N ASP A 119 7.16 -9.37 -1.23
CA ASP A 119 7.10 -10.34 -2.31
C ASP A 119 5.66 -10.39 -2.83
N ALA A 120 5.47 -10.17 -4.12
CA ALA A 120 4.17 -10.18 -4.76
C ALA A 120 4.23 -10.83 -6.14
N GLU A 121 3.24 -11.65 -6.46
CA GLU A 121 3.05 -12.25 -7.78
C GLU A 121 1.58 -12.14 -8.17
N ILE A 122 1.32 -11.68 -9.40
CA ILE A 122 -0.01 -11.66 -10.02
C ILE A 122 0.09 -12.34 -11.39
N ARG A 123 -0.91 -13.14 -11.74
CA ARG A 123 -0.99 -13.85 -13.01
C ARG A 123 -2.26 -13.50 -13.78
N ASP A 124 -2.09 -13.47 -15.10
CA ASP A 124 -3.15 -13.25 -16.08
C ASP A 124 -3.95 -11.96 -15.84
N LEU A 125 -3.27 -10.88 -15.46
CA LEU A 125 -3.87 -9.56 -15.28
C LEU A 125 -4.28 -9.00 -16.64
N ARG A 126 -5.58 -8.83 -16.86
CA ARG A 126 -6.11 -8.24 -18.10
C ARG A 126 -6.11 -6.72 -18.03
N PHE A 127 -5.79 -6.10 -19.16
CA PHE A 127 -5.84 -4.66 -19.35
C PHE A 127 -6.05 -4.33 -20.83
N THR A 128 -6.30 -3.07 -21.17
CA THR A 128 -6.46 -2.60 -22.54
C THR A 128 -5.49 -1.47 -22.80
N TRP A 129 -4.72 -1.56 -23.89
CA TRP A 129 -3.97 -0.43 -24.43
C TRP A 129 -4.94 0.57 -25.04
N VAL A 130 -4.87 1.83 -24.63
CA VAL A 130 -5.69 2.92 -25.17
C VAL A 130 -4.78 3.93 -25.86
N GLU A 131 -5.00 4.17 -27.15
CA GLU A 131 -4.27 5.17 -27.93
C GLU A 131 -5.15 6.41 -28.17
N GLY A 132 -4.69 7.58 -27.72
CA GLY A 132 -5.36 8.86 -27.94
C GLY A 132 -5.03 9.48 -29.29
N THR A 133 -5.90 10.37 -29.78
CA THR A 133 -5.66 11.15 -31.03
C THR A 133 -4.43 12.05 -30.97
N ASP A 134 -4.00 12.41 -29.76
CA ASP A 134 -2.80 13.19 -29.47
C ASP A 134 -1.52 12.34 -29.45
N GLY A 135 -1.63 11.04 -29.72
CA GLY A 135 -0.54 10.08 -29.67
C GLY A 135 -0.19 9.62 -28.25
N SER A 136 -1.03 9.91 -27.25
CA SER A 136 -0.91 9.32 -25.91
C SER A 136 -1.16 7.81 -25.96
N LEU A 137 -0.47 7.09 -25.08
CA LEU A 137 -0.74 5.68 -24.79
C LEU A 137 -1.03 5.55 -23.31
N SER A 138 -2.15 4.91 -22.98
CA SER A 138 -2.56 4.65 -21.61
C SER A 138 -2.95 3.18 -21.43
N ILE A 139 -2.98 2.74 -20.18
CA ILE A 139 -3.48 1.44 -19.76
C ILE A 139 -4.83 1.66 -19.11
N GLU A 140 -5.87 1.09 -19.71
CA GLU A 140 -7.21 1.01 -19.13
C GLU A 140 -7.35 -0.35 -18.45
N GLU A 141 -7.70 -0.36 -17.18
CA GLU A 141 -8.01 -1.60 -16.49
C GLU A 141 -9.19 -2.29 -17.15
N SER A 142 -9.05 -3.57 -17.46
CA SER A 142 -10.12 -4.35 -18.09
C SER A 142 -10.76 -5.24 -17.04
N GLY A 143 -12.07 -5.12 -16.87
CA GLY A 143 -12.82 -5.95 -15.92
C GLY A 143 -12.45 -7.43 -16.07
N GLN A 144 -12.02 -8.05 -14.97
CA GLN A 144 -11.58 -9.44 -14.99
C GLN A 144 -12.77 -10.38 -15.23
N SER A 145 -12.63 -11.36 -16.13
CA SER A 145 -13.69 -12.34 -16.41
C SER A 145 -13.65 -13.48 -15.40
N THR A 146 -14.83 -13.94 -14.96
CA THR A 146 -14.97 -15.14 -14.12
C THR A 146 -14.47 -16.42 -14.80
N GLU A 147 -14.39 -16.44 -16.13
CA GLU A 147 -13.89 -17.59 -16.88
C GLU A 147 -12.37 -17.76 -16.78
N HIS A 148 -11.63 -16.67 -16.53
CA HIS A 148 -10.19 -16.75 -16.25
C HIS A 148 -9.86 -15.75 -15.13
N PRO A 149 -9.98 -16.16 -13.87
CA PRO A 149 -9.75 -15.28 -12.74
C PRO A 149 -8.27 -14.92 -12.64
N VAL A 150 -8.01 -13.68 -12.23
CA VAL A 150 -6.67 -13.27 -11.79
C VAL A 150 -6.31 -14.08 -10.56
N SER A 151 -5.07 -14.57 -10.49
CA SER A 151 -4.58 -15.29 -9.32
C SER A 151 -3.22 -14.74 -8.89
N GLY A 152 -2.91 -14.87 -7.61
CA GLY A 152 -1.68 -14.28 -7.08
C GLY A 152 -1.58 -14.29 -5.57
N HIS A 153 -0.48 -13.75 -5.10
CA HIS A 153 -0.22 -13.57 -3.68
C HIS A 153 0.61 -12.31 -3.42
N LEU A 154 0.49 -11.81 -2.20
CA LEU A 154 1.37 -10.80 -1.64
C LEU A 154 1.80 -11.23 -0.25
N ARG A 155 3.08 -11.07 0.06
CA ARG A 155 3.65 -11.23 1.39
C ARG A 155 4.42 -9.96 1.73
N ALA A 156 4.03 -9.31 2.82
CA ALA A 156 4.75 -8.19 3.40
C ALA A 156 5.19 -8.58 4.82
N ALA A 157 6.47 -8.46 5.13
CA ALA A 157 7.02 -8.79 6.44
C ALA A 157 7.85 -7.63 6.99
N ALA A 158 7.61 -7.26 8.24
CA ALA A 158 8.38 -6.23 8.94
C ALA A 158 8.86 -6.74 10.29
N SER A 159 10.07 -6.34 10.69
CA SER A 159 10.53 -6.59 12.06
C SER A 159 9.63 -5.86 13.05
N ARG A 160 9.23 -6.56 14.11
CA ARG A 160 8.47 -5.95 15.20
C ARG A 160 9.26 -4.80 15.83
N ASP A 161 10.56 -4.98 16.05
CA ASP A 161 11.42 -3.95 16.63
C ASP A 161 11.54 -2.72 15.72
N ALA A 162 11.59 -2.93 14.40
CA ALA A 162 11.59 -1.83 13.43
C ALA A 162 10.29 -1.04 13.50
N LEU A 163 9.14 -1.72 13.50
CA LEU A 163 7.82 -1.09 13.65
C LEU A 163 7.73 -0.28 14.96
N VAL A 164 8.14 -0.86 16.09
CA VAL A 164 8.12 -0.18 17.39
C VAL A 164 9.06 1.03 17.42
N SER A 165 10.21 0.93 16.76
CA SER A 165 11.16 2.05 16.64
C SER A 165 10.58 3.21 15.83
N THR A 166 9.98 2.93 14.66
CA THR A 166 9.30 3.95 13.85
C THR A 166 8.16 4.61 14.62
N VAL A 167 7.32 3.82 15.31
CA VAL A 167 6.24 4.37 16.15
C VAL A 167 6.81 5.25 17.28
N ARG A 168 7.92 4.85 17.90
CA ARG A 168 8.60 5.63 18.94
C ARG A 168 9.09 6.97 18.39
N GLU A 169 9.69 6.99 17.21
CA GLU A 169 10.17 8.23 16.57
C GLU A 169 9.01 9.19 16.30
N LEU A 170 7.94 8.70 15.68
CA LEU A 170 6.72 9.49 15.41
C LEU A 170 6.10 10.02 16.71
N ALA A 171 5.97 9.17 17.73
CA ALA A 171 5.44 9.59 19.02
C ALA A 171 6.35 10.61 19.73
N THR A 172 7.67 10.46 19.61
CA THR A 172 8.64 11.40 20.19
C THR A 172 8.48 12.77 19.55
N GLN A 173 8.39 12.83 18.21
CA GLN A 173 8.18 14.07 17.47
C GLN A 173 6.85 14.73 17.84
N ALA A 174 5.75 13.99 17.79
CA ALA A 174 4.42 14.51 18.12
C ALA A 174 4.30 15.03 19.57
N LEU A 175 4.99 14.39 20.52
CA LEU A 175 5.02 14.84 21.92
C LEU A 175 5.92 16.06 22.10
N ALA A 176 7.05 16.13 21.39
CA ALA A 176 7.95 17.28 21.43
C ALA A 176 7.24 18.55 20.94
N ASP A 177 6.42 18.46 19.90
CA ASP A 177 5.60 19.57 19.37
C ASP A 177 4.62 20.13 20.42
N GLN A 178 4.26 19.32 21.42
CA GLN A 178 3.39 19.71 22.54
C GLN A 178 4.17 20.06 23.83
N GLY A 179 5.50 20.12 23.76
CA GLY A 179 6.37 20.44 24.90
C GLY A 179 6.53 19.30 25.91
N PHE A 180 6.35 18.05 25.47
CA PHE A 180 6.56 16.84 26.25
C PHE A 180 7.76 16.05 25.71
N THR A 181 8.38 15.24 26.57
CA THR A 181 9.46 14.32 26.19
C THR A 181 9.01 12.89 26.43
N LEU A 182 9.08 12.05 25.39
CA LEU A 182 8.91 10.60 25.52
C LEU A 182 10.18 10.00 26.10
N THR A 183 10.08 9.42 27.30
CA THR A 183 11.23 8.82 28.01
C THR A 183 11.27 7.30 27.89
N ALA A 184 10.12 6.67 27.67
CA ALA A 184 10.02 5.25 27.34
C ALA A 184 8.75 4.99 26.52
N LEU A 185 8.83 4.05 25.59
CA LEU A 185 7.68 3.49 24.88
C LEU A 185 7.89 1.99 24.73
N ASP A 186 6.95 1.22 25.26
CA ASP A 186 6.90 -0.22 25.09
C ASP A 186 5.63 -0.56 24.31
N VAL A 187 5.72 -1.44 23.31
CA VAL A 187 4.58 -1.83 22.47
C VAL A 187 4.53 -3.34 22.40
N ASP A 188 3.46 -3.88 22.96
CA ASP A 188 3.13 -5.29 22.85
C ASP A 188 2.13 -5.53 21.71
N ILE A 189 2.46 -6.47 20.82
CA ILE A 189 1.58 -6.92 19.75
C ILE A 189 1.47 -8.42 19.88
N ALA A 190 0.25 -8.91 20.06
CA ALA A 190 -0.03 -10.33 20.23
C ALA A 190 -1.09 -10.79 19.24
N SER A 191 -0.89 -11.95 18.63
CA SER A 191 -1.91 -12.56 17.77
C SER A 191 -3.14 -12.95 18.60
N ARG A 192 -4.32 -12.71 18.02
CA ARG A 192 -5.64 -13.13 18.52
C ARG A 192 -6.31 -14.13 17.57
N GLY A 193 -5.53 -14.69 16.63
CA GLY A 193 -5.99 -15.55 15.55
C GLY A 193 -5.35 -15.16 14.21
N PRO A 194 -5.70 -15.86 13.12
CA PRO A 194 -5.07 -15.67 11.81
C PRO A 194 -5.38 -14.33 11.14
N ARG A 195 -6.32 -13.55 11.69
CA ARG A 195 -6.78 -12.26 11.14
C ARG A 195 -6.95 -11.17 12.20
N ALA A 196 -6.39 -11.38 13.39
CA ALA A 196 -6.58 -10.44 14.49
C ALA A 196 -5.32 -10.31 15.35
N ALA A 197 -5.05 -9.10 15.82
CA ALA A 197 -3.97 -8.81 16.75
C ALA A 197 -4.43 -7.80 17.80
N SER A 198 -4.00 -8.00 19.05
CA SER A 198 -4.15 -7.03 20.12
C SER A 198 -2.87 -6.22 20.27
N ILE A 199 -3.01 -4.92 20.45
CA ILE A 199 -1.94 -3.95 20.59
C ILE A 199 -2.07 -3.30 21.96
N VAL A 200 -0.99 -3.31 22.75
CA VAL A 200 -0.91 -2.62 24.03
C VAL A 200 0.36 -1.77 24.06
N ALA A 201 0.23 -0.46 24.10
CA ALA A 201 1.35 0.46 24.17
C ALA A 201 1.42 1.13 25.55
N SER A 202 2.60 1.14 26.17
CA SER A 202 2.87 1.81 27.43
C SER A 202 3.91 2.90 27.24
N ALA A 203 3.53 4.15 27.48
CA ALA A 203 4.39 5.32 27.31
C ALA A 203 4.72 5.98 28.66
N LYS A 204 5.96 6.42 28.84
CA LYS A 204 6.37 7.33 29.92
C LYS A 204 6.74 8.68 29.32
N ILE A 205 6.08 9.73 29.81
CA ILE A 205 6.16 11.07 29.26
C ILE A 205 6.59 12.03 30.36
N ARG A 206 7.39 13.05 30.02
CA ARG A 206 7.92 14.03 30.96
C ARG A 206 7.69 15.46 30.46
N LYS A 207 7.42 16.38 31.39
CA LYS A 207 7.43 17.83 31.16
C LYS A 207 8.13 18.53 32.33
N GLY A 208 9.32 19.10 32.09
CA GLY A 208 10.16 19.66 33.16
C GLY A 208 10.60 18.58 34.15
N PHE A 209 10.11 18.64 35.39
CA PHE A 209 10.34 17.63 36.44
C PHE A 209 9.17 16.65 36.62
N LEU A 210 8.04 16.89 35.97
CA LEU A 210 6.84 16.07 36.10
C LEU A 210 6.91 14.89 35.12
N SER A 211 6.74 13.68 35.64
CA SER A 211 6.65 12.45 34.83
C SER A 211 5.27 11.82 34.98
N ALA A 212 4.77 11.25 33.89
CA ALA A 212 3.54 10.49 33.90
C ALA A 212 3.64 9.28 32.96
N SER A 213 2.72 8.33 33.14
CA SER A 213 2.58 7.16 32.29
C SER A 213 1.21 7.11 31.66
N ALA A 214 1.13 6.70 30.41
CA ALA A 214 -0.12 6.41 29.71
C ALA A 214 -0.05 5.00 29.13
N GLN A 215 -1.19 4.33 29.07
CA GLN A 215 -1.35 3.04 28.42
C GLN A 215 -2.42 3.17 27.35
N ILE A 216 -2.17 2.62 26.17
CA ILE A 216 -3.09 2.56 25.04
C ILE A 216 -3.35 1.09 24.73
N ASN A 217 -4.59 0.75 24.45
CA ASN A 217 -5.00 -0.56 23.96
C ASN A 217 -5.77 -0.40 22.66
N ALA A 218 -5.63 -1.36 21.75
CA ALA A 218 -6.40 -1.48 20.52
C ALA A 218 -6.41 -2.93 20.04
N THR A 219 -7.42 -3.29 19.24
CA THR A 219 -7.52 -4.57 18.55
C THR A 219 -7.64 -4.29 17.05
N ALA A 220 -6.73 -4.83 16.25
CA ALA A 220 -6.86 -4.86 14.80
C ALA A 220 -7.44 -6.20 14.38
N SER A 221 -8.49 -6.21 13.57
CA SER A 221 -9.10 -7.44 13.06
C SER A 221 -9.54 -7.30 11.60
N ILE A 222 -9.43 -8.37 10.83
CA ILE A 222 -9.87 -8.45 9.43
C ILE A 222 -11.03 -9.44 9.37
N ASP A 223 -12.20 -8.95 8.96
CA ASP A 223 -13.41 -9.77 8.87
C ASP A 223 -13.45 -10.63 7.59
N GLN A 224 -14.58 -11.31 7.37
CA GLN A 224 -14.78 -12.14 6.17
C GLN A 224 -15.03 -11.32 4.90
N ALA A 225 -15.46 -10.06 5.05
CA ALA A 225 -15.62 -9.12 3.95
C ALA A 225 -14.30 -8.40 3.61
N MET A 226 -13.18 -8.86 4.17
CA MET A 226 -11.85 -8.28 3.99
C MET A 226 -11.78 -6.82 4.44
N VAL A 227 -12.56 -6.47 5.47
CA VAL A 227 -12.50 -5.15 6.09
C VAL A 227 -11.62 -5.20 7.32
N LEU A 228 -10.55 -4.42 7.31
CA LEU A 228 -9.74 -4.16 8.50
C LEU A 228 -10.50 -3.21 9.41
N THR A 229 -10.80 -3.65 10.63
CA THR A 229 -11.42 -2.84 11.68
C THR A 229 -10.44 -2.69 12.83
N LEU A 230 -10.24 -1.45 13.26
CA LEU A 230 -9.56 -1.12 14.50
C LEU A 230 -10.64 -0.92 15.57
N SER A 231 -10.62 -1.71 16.63
CA SER A 231 -11.61 -1.67 17.72
C SER A 231 -10.93 -1.63 19.08
N ASP A 232 -11.74 -1.48 20.15
CA ASP A 232 -11.28 -1.43 21.53
C ASP A 232 -10.17 -0.38 21.73
N VAL A 233 -10.25 0.75 21.02
CA VAL A 233 -9.25 1.81 21.10
C VAL A 233 -9.49 2.60 22.38
N GLY A 234 -8.55 2.48 23.32
CA GLY A 234 -8.64 3.13 24.62
C GLY A 234 -7.31 3.67 25.08
N ALA A 235 -7.36 4.70 25.92
CA ALA A 235 -6.21 5.20 26.64
C ALA A 235 -6.52 5.35 28.12
N SER A 236 -5.58 4.97 28.98
CA SER A 236 -5.71 5.09 30.42
C SER A 236 -4.42 5.59 31.06
N SER A 237 -4.53 6.18 32.25
CA SER A 237 -3.37 6.59 33.05
C SER A 237 -3.67 6.40 34.53
N ARG A 238 -2.66 5.98 35.28
CA ARG A 238 -2.70 5.95 36.75
C ARG A 238 -2.44 7.33 37.38
N ASN A 239 -2.01 8.32 36.59
CA ASN A 239 -1.82 9.69 37.05
C ASN A 239 -3.13 10.47 36.83
N PRO A 240 -3.74 11.06 37.88
CA PRO A 240 -5.05 11.71 37.77
C PRO A 240 -5.04 12.93 36.83
N VAL A 241 -3.92 13.65 36.73
CA VAL A 241 -3.79 14.79 35.80
C VAL A 241 -3.77 14.31 34.36
N VAL A 242 -3.01 13.25 34.07
CA VAL A 242 -2.99 12.66 32.71
C VAL A 242 -4.30 11.99 32.40
N ALA A 243 -4.95 11.32 33.35
CA ALA A 243 -6.29 10.77 33.17
C ALA A 243 -7.29 11.87 32.77
N ALA A 244 -7.23 13.05 33.39
CA ALA A 244 -8.07 14.19 33.01
C ALA A 244 -7.74 14.72 31.59
N LEU A 245 -6.47 14.77 31.20
CA LEU A 245 -6.08 15.12 29.81
C LEU A 245 -6.54 14.06 28.80
N LEU A 246 -6.51 12.78 29.17
CA LEU A 246 -7.00 11.69 28.34
C LEU A 246 -8.51 11.79 28.09
N LEU A 247 -9.29 12.33 29.04
CA LEU A 247 -10.70 12.63 28.81
C LEU A 247 -10.90 13.66 27.68
N ALA A 248 -9.99 14.63 27.52
CA ALA A 248 -10.09 15.63 26.46
C ALA A 248 -9.77 15.06 25.06
N VAL A 249 -8.98 13.99 24.97
CA VAL A 249 -8.68 13.30 23.70
C VAL A 249 -9.55 12.08 23.46
N ARG A 250 -10.44 11.73 24.39
CA ARG A 250 -11.35 10.59 24.29
C ARG A 250 -12.17 10.61 23.00
N GLY A 251 -12.71 11.76 22.62
CA GLY A 251 -13.47 11.89 21.37
C GLY A 251 -12.64 11.53 20.12
N LYS A 252 -11.35 11.87 20.10
CA LYS A 252 -10.44 11.49 19.00
C LYS A 252 -10.14 9.99 18.99
N LEU A 253 -10.08 9.36 20.15
CA LEU A 253 -9.93 7.90 20.24
C LEU A 253 -11.21 7.21 19.76
N GLU A 254 -12.37 7.74 20.08
CA GLU A 254 -13.68 7.26 19.60
C GLU A 254 -13.85 7.46 18.08
N GLU A 255 -13.24 8.49 17.47
CA GLU A 255 -13.19 8.64 16.01
C GLU A 255 -12.37 7.56 15.30
N VAL A 256 -11.37 7.02 15.98
CA VAL A 256 -10.48 5.97 15.46
C VAL A 256 -11.02 4.58 15.82
N ASP A 257 -11.75 4.47 16.93
CA ASP A 257 -12.44 3.26 17.34
C ASP A 257 -13.57 2.92 16.36
N GLY A 258 -13.57 1.69 15.87
CA GLY A 258 -14.47 1.25 14.81
C GLY A 258 -14.09 1.76 13.42
N LYS A 259 -12.90 2.37 13.23
CA LYS A 259 -12.44 2.76 11.89
C LYS A 259 -12.32 1.52 11.01
N ARG A 260 -13.01 1.55 9.87
CA ARG A 260 -13.06 0.49 8.86
C ARG A 260 -12.24 0.91 7.65
N ILE A 261 -11.38 0.00 7.19
CA ILE A 261 -10.61 0.12 5.96
C ILE A 261 -10.97 -1.08 5.10
N ASP A 262 -11.63 -0.83 3.98
CA ASP A 262 -11.92 -1.85 2.99
C ASP A 262 -10.63 -2.19 2.23
N LEU A 263 -10.13 -3.42 2.41
CA LEU A 263 -8.90 -3.86 1.75
C LEU A 263 -9.14 -4.16 0.27
N ALA A 264 -10.38 -4.50 -0.11
CA ALA A 264 -10.74 -4.79 -1.49
C ALA A 264 -10.88 -3.51 -2.32
N SER A 265 -11.29 -2.40 -1.72
CA SER A 265 -11.38 -1.10 -2.42
C SER A 265 -10.01 -0.53 -2.83
N SER A 266 -8.93 -1.09 -2.28
CA SER A 266 -7.55 -0.70 -2.62
C SER A 266 -6.95 -1.57 -3.73
N LEU A 267 -7.72 -2.51 -4.27
CA LEU A 267 -7.30 -3.37 -5.38
C LEU A 267 -7.80 -2.83 -6.72
N PRO A 268 -7.07 -3.12 -7.82
CA PRO A 268 -7.57 -2.88 -9.17
C PRO A 268 -8.93 -3.57 -9.39
N PRO A 269 -9.94 -2.88 -9.96
CA PRO A 269 -11.16 -3.48 -10.48
C PRO A 269 -11.01 -4.89 -11.06
N GLY A 270 -11.79 -5.82 -10.51
CA GLY A 270 -11.81 -7.23 -10.93
C GLY A 270 -10.75 -8.13 -10.28
N VAL A 271 -9.83 -7.59 -9.48
CA VAL A 271 -9.00 -8.39 -8.57
C VAL A 271 -9.75 -8.60 -7.26
N THR A 272 -10.01 -9.86 -6.90
CA THR A 272 -10.72 -10.22 -5.67
C THR A 272 -9.79 -10.83 -4.64
N LEU A 273 -9.93 -10.43 -3.38
CA LEU A 273 -9.24 -11.05 -2.25
C LEU A 273 -9.92 -12.36 -1.86
N SER A 274 -9.19 -13.47 -1.87
CA SER A 274 -9.68 -14.76 -1.34
C SER A 274 -9.31 -14.98 0.12
N ASP A 275 -8.11 -14.57 0.53
CA ASP A 275 -7.63 -14.78 1.89
C ASP A 275 -6.65 -13.67 2.30
N VAL A 276 -6.76 -13.24 3.55
CA VAL A 276 -5.80 -12.36 4.20
C VAL A 276 -5.44 -12.97 5.54
N ARG A 277 -4.14 -13.02 5.86
CA ARG A 277 -3.62 -13.53 7.12
C ARG A 277 -2.61 -12.58 7.73
N LEU A 278 -2.66 -12.49 9.05
CA LEU A 278 -1.73 -11.73 9.87
C LEU A 278 -1.07 -12.67 10.88
N ASP A 279 0.22 -12.91 10.70
CA ASP A 279 1.03 -13.65 11.65
C ASP A 279 1.87 -12.67 12.48
N VAL A 280 1.80 -12.81 13.80
CA VAL A 280 2.51 -11.94 14.76
C VAL A 280 3.52 -12.79 15.52
N GLY A 281 4.81 -12.54 15.28
CA GLY A 281 5.94 -13.12 16.01
C GLY A 281 7.05 -12.09 16.19
N GLU A 282 8.31 -12.50 16.00
CA GLU A 282 9.45 -11.56 15.90
C GLU A 282 9.31 -10.64 14.67
N GLN A 283 8.65 -11.14 13.64
CA GLN A 283 8.18 -10.37 12.50
C GLN A 283 6.64 -10.30 12.52
N LEU A 284 6.10 -9.20 12.01
CA LEU A 284 4.72 -9.11 11.60
C LEU A 284 4.66 -9.45 10.12
N VAL A 285 3.89 -10.47 9.75
CA VAL A 285 3.76 -10.93 8.37
C VAL A 285 2.31 -10.83 7.93
N LEU A 286 2.06 -10.02 6.90
CA LEU A 286 0.81 -9.95 6.19
C LEU A 286 0.92 -10.83 4.94
N SER A 287 0.03 -11.81 4.81
CA SER A 287 -0.09 -12.65 3.62
C SER A 287 -1.46 -12.46 2.99
N VAL A 288 -1.49 -12.21 1.69
CA VAL A 288 -2.68 -11.97 0.89
C VAL A 288 -2.72 -12.96 -0.26
N ARG A 289 -3.91 -13.49 -0.56
CA ARG A 289 -4.20 -14.27 -1.76
C ARG A 289 -5.27 -13.58 -2.58
N VAL A 290 -5.05 -13.54 -3.89
CA VAL A 290 -6.02 -13.03 -4.86
C VAL A 290 -6.46 -14.15 -5.79
N GLY A 291 -7.73 -14.08 -6.20
CA GLY A 291 -8.45 -15.08 -7.00
C GLY A 291 -9.64 -15.68 -6.28
#